data_AF-A0A2E7S0R8-F1
#
_entry.id   AF-A0A2E7S0R8-F1
#
_cell.length_a   1.000
_cell.length_b   1.000
_cell.length_c   1.000
_cell.angle_alpha   90.00
_cell.angle_beta   90.00
_cell.angle_gamma   90.00
#
_symmetry.space_group_name_H-M   'P 1'
#
loop_
_entity.id
_entity.type
_entity.pdbx_description
1 polymer ?
#
loop_
_entity_poly.entity_id
_entity_poly.type
_entity_poly.pdbx_seq_one_letter_code
_entity_poly.pdbx_strand_id
1 'polypeptide(L)'
;MLNRLGGACGEGVGECRMETHDHGPKLDPEWRGHLRTMQIIAVALVLGPAVFAAVVLATFQGASDSLELLGKIGLGFAAVTIVMSVIVPGMIGTLKETSSTQQFLGVYQTRLIIKLALLEGAAFINIVALQAEQSWWSLGTAGFVVILMIAGFPTRSKIEFWIQAQKEMSSLG
;
A
#
# COMPACT_ATOMS: atom_id res chain seq x y z
N MET A 1 -32.82 -39.99 58.30
CA MET A 1 -32.11 -39.73 59.58
C MET A 1 -30.65 -40.09 59.33
N LEU A 2 -29.60 -39.27 59.38
CA LEU A 2 -29.25 -37.90 59.81
C LEU A 2 -28.07 -37.50 58.87
N ASN A 3 -28.10 -36.38 58.15
CA ASN A 3 -27.73 -35.02 58.56
C ASN A 3 -26.23 -34.79 58.86
N ARG A 4 -25.66 -33.82 58.11
CA ARG A 4 -24.45 -32.99 58.34
C ARG A 4 -23.06 -33.59 58.05
N LEU A 5 -22.03 -32.86 57.61
CA LEU A 5 -21.78 -31.49 57.08
C LEU A 5 -20.26 -31.45 56.76
N GLY A 6 -19.83 -30.53 55.88
CA GLY A 6 -18.43 -30.05 55.79
C GLY A 6 -17.69 -30.59 54.56
N GLY A 7 -17.37 -29.79 53.55
CA GLY A 7 -16.46 -28.63 53.58
C GLY A 7 -15.25 -29.04 52.69
N ALA A 8 -14.75 -28.29 51.72
CA ALA A 8 -14.66 -26.86 51.57
C ALA A 8 -14.74 -26.48 50.09
N CYS A 9 -15.48 -25.40 49.80
CA CYS A 9 -15.32 -24.63 48.59
C CYS A 9 -14.03 -23.83 48.76
N GLY A 10 -12.99 -24.17 47.99
CA GLY A 10 -11.74 -23.44 47.99
C GLY A 10 -11.94 -22.08 47.31
N GLU A 11 -12.16 -21.05 48.11
CA GLU A 11 -11.89 -19.66 47.77
C GLU A 11 -10.37 -19.52 47.55
N GLY A 12 -9.96 -19.57 46.29
CA GLY A 12 -8.60 -19.30 45.88
C GLY A 12 -8.66 -18.47 44.61
N VAL A 13 -8.95 -17.18 44.79
CA VAL A 13 -8.75 -16.08 43.84
C VAL A 13 -9.02 -16.48 42.39
N GLY A 14 -10.28 -16.34 42.00
CA GLY A 14 -10.69 -16.31 40.60
C GLY A 14 -9.91 -15.22 39.88
N GLU A 15 -8.76 -15.60 39.35
CA GLU A 15 -8.14 -14.94 38.23
C GLU A 15 -9.14 -15.10 37.09
N CYS A 16 -10.10 -14.18 37.01
CA CYS A 16 -10.76 -13.83 35.76
C CYS A 16 -9.65 -13.29 34.85
N ARG A 17 -8.78 -14.20 34.41
CA ARG A 17 -7.97 -14.06 33.25
C ARG A 17 -9.01 -13.86 32.16
N MET A 18 -9.25 -12.60 31.82
CA MET A 18 -9.73 -12.29 30.49
C MET A 18 -8.75 -13.03 29.59
N GLU A 19 -9.17 -14.19 29.09
CA GLU A 19 -8.76 -14.61 27.78
C GLU A 19 -9.18 -13.45 26.91
N THR A 20 -8.26 -12.50 26.75
CA THR A 20 -8.31 -11.52 25.69
C THR A 20 -8.41 -12.41 24.47
N HIS A 21 -9.64 -12.53 23.98
CA HIS A 21 -10.00 -13.31 22.83
C HIS A 21 -9.29 -12.61 21.68
N ASP A 22 -8.01 -12.94 21.54
CA ASP A 22 -7.10 -12.47 20.51
C ASP A 22 -7.54 -13.20 19.24
N HIS A 23 -8.68 -12.74 18.73
CA HIS A 23 -9.29 -13.14 17.48
C HIS A 23 -8.56 -12.52 16.29
N GLY A 24 -7.39 -11.91 16.51
CA GLY A 24 -6.44 -11.72 15.43
C GLY A 24 -6.14 -13.09 14.82
N PRO A 25 -6.39 -13.30 13.51
CA PRO A 25 -5.99 -14.55 12.87
C PRO A 25 -4.52 -14.78 13.18
N LYS A 26 -4.21 -15.92 13.82
CA LYS A 26 -2.82 -16.28 14.17
C LYS A 26 -2.02 -16.20 12.89
N LEU A 27 -1.19 -15.15 12.80
CA LEU A 27 -0.41 -14.86 11.61
C LEU A 27 0.57 -16.01 11.37
N ASP A 28 0.18 -16.87 10.45
CA ASP A 28 1.00 -17.90 9.86
C ASP A 28 2.30 -17.26 9.33
N PRO A 29 3.46 -17.90 9.52
CA PRO A 29 4.74 -17.38 9.04
C PRO A 29 4.73 -16.98 7.55
N GLU A 30 3.89 -17.62 6.75
CA GLU A 30 3.69 -17.35 5.32
C GLU A 30 3.14 -15.94 5.05
N TRP A 31 2.21 -15.44 5.87
CA TRP A 31 1.65 -14.10 5.75
C TRP A 31 2.72 -13.01 5.88
N ARG A 32 3.60 -13.16 6.88
CA ARG A 32 4.69 -12.19 7.11
C ARG A 32 5.68 -12.19 5.96
N GLY A 33 5.91 -13.34 5.33
CA GLY A 33 6.72 -13.46 4.11
C GLY A 33 6.15 -12.62 2.97
N HIS A 34 4.86 -12.79 2.68
CA HIS A 34 4.17 -12.05 1.61
C HIS A 34 4.20 -10.54 1.85
N LEU A 35 3.90 -10.09 3.07
CA LEU A 35 3.94 -8.65 3.41
C LEU A 35 5.33 -8.06 3.18
N ARG A 36 6.40 -8.74 3.61
CA ARG A 36 7.77 -8.28 3.40
C ARG A 36 8.09 -8.19 1.91
N THR A 37 7.67 -9.15 1.11
CA THR A 37 7.86 -9.11 -0.35
C THR A 37 7.16 -7.89 -0.96
N MET A 38 5.91 -7.61 -0.59
CA MET A 38 5.19 -6.42 -1.08
C MET A 38 5.88 -5.12 -0.67
N GLN A 39 6.41 -5.05 0.55
CA GLN A 39 7.15 -3.89 1.05
C GLN A 39 8.47 -3.69 0.28
N ILE A 40 9.22 -4.76 0.02
CA ILE A 40 10.47 -4.69 -0.77
C ILE A 40 10.19 -4.16 -2.17
N ILE A 41 9.14 -4.68 -2.84
CA ILE A 41 8.75 -4.22 -4.17
C ILE A 41 8.33 -2.75 -4.14
N ALA A 42 7.53 -2.34 -3.16
CA ALA A 42 7.10 -0.95 -3.02
C ALA A 42 8.29 0.01 -2.79
N VAL A 43 9.23 -0.37 -1.93
CA VAL A 43 10.47 0.40 -1.72
C VAL A 43 11.27 0.48 -3.01
N ALA A 44 11.43 -0.63 -3.74
CA ALA A 44 12.19 -0.66 -4.98
C ALA A 44 11.61 0.29 -6.04
N LEU A 45 10.28 0.30 -6.22
CA LEU A 45 9.58 1.19 -7.17
C LEU A 45 9.67 2.66 -6.77
N VAL A 46 9.68 2.99 -5.47
CA VAL A 46 9.85 4.38 -5.01
C VAL A 46 11.31 4.83 -5.13
N LEU A 47 12.26 3.93 -4.86
CA LEU A 47 13.68 4.24 -4.83
C LEU A 47 14.21 4.62 -6.22
N GLY A 48 13.70 4.01 -7.30
CA GLY A 48 14.11 4.32 -8.67
C GLY A 48 13.98 5.81 -9.02
N PRO A 49 12.75 6.38 -9.03
CA PRO A 49 12.53 7.81 -9.24
C PRO A 49 13.25 8.69 -8.22
N ALA A 50 13.33 8.29 -6.96
CA ALA A 50 13.99 9.08 -5.92
C ALA A 50 15.49 9.23 -6.18
N VAL A 51 16.20 8.15 -6.52
CA VAL A 51 17.62 8.18 -6.86
C VAL A 51 17.84 8.95 -8.17
N PHE A 52 16.99 8.75 -9.17
CA PHE A 52 17.12 9.49 -10.43
C PHE A 52 16.91 11.00 -10.22
N ALA A 53 15.91 11.40 -9.43
CA ALA A 53 15.71 12.78 -9.04
C ALA A 53 16.95 13.35 -8.31
N ALA A 54 17.56 12.59 -7.40
CA ALA A 54 18.77 13.01 -6.71
C ALA A 54 19.94 13.26 -7.67
N VAL A 55 20.13 12.40 -8.69
CA VAL A 55 21.15 12.59 -9.73
C VAL A 55 20.87 13.84 -10.56
N VAL A 56 19.63 14.04 -11.01
CA VAL A 56 19.22 15.23 -11.78
C VAL A 56 19.45 16.50 -10.97
N LEU A 57 19.05 16.51 -9.69
CA LEU A 57 19.25 17.63 -8.78
C LEU A 57 20.74 17.95 -8.54
N ALA A 58 21.62 16.95 -8.52
CA ALA A 58 23.05 17.17 -8.39
C ALA A 58 23.67 17.86 -9.62
N THR A 59 23.04 17.73 -10.79
CA THR A 59 23.46 18.39 -12.04
C THR A 59 22.63 19.63 -12.39
N PHE A 60 21.71 20.02 -11.51
CA PHE A 60 20.76 21.11 -11.75
C PHE A 60 21.50 22.46 -11.73
N GLN A 61 21.41 23.22 -12.82
CA GLN A 61 22.18 24.46 -13.00
C GLN A 61 21.39 25.74 -12.72
N GLY A 62 20.09 25.61 -12.48
CA GLY A 62 19.20 26.74 -12.25
C GLY A 62 17.87 26.48 -12.92
N ALA A 63 16.83 27.17 -12.47
CA ALA A 63 15.47 26.83 -12.85
C ALA A 63 14.83 27.85 -13.77
N SER A 64 14.02 27.36 -14.70
CA SER A 64 13.07 28.16 -15.46
C SER A 64 11.70 28.13 -14.78
N ASP A 65 11.05 29.29 -14.70
CA ASP A 65 9.66 29.37 -14.22
C ASP A 65 8.65 28.99 -15.32
N SER A 66 9.10 28.90 -16.57
CA SER A 66 8.27 28.52 -17.70
C SER A 66 8.10 27.01 -17.81
N LEU A 67 6.88 26.60 -18.11
CA LEU A 67 6.53 25.23 -18.46
C LEU A 67 6.67 25.08 -19.99
N GLU A 68 7.77 24.47 -20.42
CA GLU A 68 8.00 24.13 -21.81
C GLU A 68 7.20 22.87 -22.22
N LEU A 69 7.38 22.40 -23.46
CA LEU A 69 6.52 21.38 -24.05
C LEU A 69 6.57 20.05 -23.27
N LEU A 70 7.76 19.61 -22.88
CA LEU A 70 7.99 18.35 -22.18
C LEU A 70 7.43 18.40 -20.76
N GLY A 71 7.57 19.52 -20.06
CA GLY A 71 6.96 19.75 -18.76
C GLY A 71 5.43 19.70 -18.82
N LYS A 72 4.80 20.27 -19.87
CA LYS A 72 3.34 20.22 -20.06
C LYS A 72 2.86 18.80 -20.30
N ILE A 73 3.59 18.04 -21.12
CA ILE A 73 3.33 16.62 -21.35
C ILE A 73 3.50 15.84 -20.05
N GLY A 74 4.57 16.08 -19.29
CA GLY A 74 4.82 15.41 -18.01
C GLY A 74 3.72 15.67 -16.98
N LEU A 75 3.25 16.92 -16.87
CA LEU A 75 2.15 17.29 -15.99
C LEU A 75 0.83 16.61 -16.40
N GLY A 76 0.49 16.68 -17.70
CA GLY A 76 -0.71 16.03 -18.23
C GLY A 76 -0.67 14.51 -18.07
N PHE A 77 0.47 13.89 -18.34
CA PHE A 77 0.68 12.46 -18.16
C PHE A 77 0.54 12.05 -16.69
N ALA A 78 1.08 12.83 -15.75
CA ALA A 78 0.91 12.58 -14.33
C ALA A 78 -0.56 12.62 -13.91
N ALA A 79 -1.32 13.62 -14.36
CA ALA A 79 -2.75 13.73 -14.05
C ALA A 79 -3.54 12.51 -14.54
N VAL A 80 -3.35 12.11 -15.81
CA VAL A 80 -4.03 10.93 -16.38
C VAL A 80 -3.61 9.65 -15.64
N THR A 81 -2.32 9.50 -15.38
CA THR A 81 -1.77 8.29 -14.75
C THR A 81 -2.21 8.15 -13.30
N ILE A 82 -2.35 9.24 -12.55
CA ILE A 82 -2.92 9.22 -11.20
C ILE A 82 -4.34 8.66 -11.23
N VAL A 83 -5.18 9.12 -12.17
CA VAL A 83 -6.55 8.60 -12.32
C VAL A 83 -6.54 7.11 -12.69
N MET A 84 -5.70 6.74 -13.67
CA MET A 84 -5.56 5.33 -14.10
C MET A 84 -5.04 4.42 -12.98
N SER A 85 -4.19 4.93 -12.09
CA SER A 85 -3.67 4.19 -10.94
C SER A 85 -4.74 3.79 -9.93
N VAL A 86 -5.94 4.39 -10.01
CA VAL A 86 -7.10 4.00 -9.19
C VAL A 86 -8.03 3.06 -9.96
N ILE A 87 -8.29 3.35 -11.24
CA ILE A 87 -9.21 2.59 -12.08
C ILE A 87 -8.66 1.19 -12.38
N VAL A 88 -7.43 1.10 -12.89
CA VAL A 88 -6.86 -0.17 -13.38
C VAL A 88 -6.77 -1.21 -12.25
N PRO A 89 -6.24 -0.90 -11.05
CA PRO A 89 -6.25 -1.86 -9.95
C PRO A 89 -7.66 -2.24 -9.48
N GLY A 90 -8.65 -1.36 -9.64
CA GLY A 90 -10.05 -1.64 -9.33
C GLY A 90 -10.65 -2.74 -10.22
N MET A 91 -10.16 -2.88 -11.46
CA MET A 91 -10.63 -3.89 -12.42
C MET A 91 -10.05 -5.29 -12.19
N ILE A 92 -8.99 -5.42 -11.39
CA ILE A 92 -8.29 -6.70 -11.21
C ILE A 92 -9.03 -7.59 -10.23
N GLY A 93 -9.95 -8.41 -10.76
CA GLY A 93 -10.51 -9.62 -10.14
C GLY A 93 -11.21 -9.43 -8.79
N THR A 94 -12.50 -9.75 -8.75
CA THR A 94 -13.23 -9.99 -7.50
C THR A 94 -13.11 -11.47 -7.17
N LEU A 95 -12.66 -11.81 -5.95
CA LEU A 95 -12.59 -13.19 -5.48
C LEU A 95 -13.88 -13.58 -4.76
N LYS A 96 -14.20 -14.87 -4.75
CA LYS A 96 -15.36 -15.40 -4.01
C LYS A 96 -15.00 -15.53 -2.52
N GLU A 97 -16.01 -15.58 -1.66
CA GLU A 97 -15.81 -15.74 -0.20
C GLU A 97 -15.03 -17.02 0.14
N THR A 98 -15.20 -18.07 -0.67
CA THR A 98 -14.53 -19.37 -0.51
C THR A 98 -13.06 -19.38 -0.97
N SER A 99 -12.54 -18.27 -1.50
CA SER A 99 -11.14 -18.15 -1.88
C SER A 99 -10.23 -18.18 -0.66
N SER A 100 -9.05 -18.79 -0.83
CA SER A 100 -8.06 -18.84 0.24
C SER A 100 -7.45 -17.45 0.49
N THR A 101 -6.99 -17.20 1.71
CA THR A 101 -6.27 -15.96 2.08
C THR A 101 -5.10 -15.67 1.14
N GLN A 102 -4.40 -16.72 0.68
CA GLN A 102 -3.30 -16.63 -0.28
C GLN A 102 -3.75 -16.07 -1.64
N GLN A 103 -4.95 -16.41 -2.11
CA GLN A 103 -5.49 -15.85 -3.36
C GLN A 103 -5.77 -14.35 -3.20
N PHE A 104 -6.36 -13.93 -2.08
CA PHE A 104 -6.59 -12.52 -1.76
C PHE A 104 -5.28 -11.72 -1.73
N LEU A 105 -4.24 -12.27 -1.10
CA LEU A 105 -2.91 -11.66 -1.08
C LEU A 105 -2.32 -11.49 -2.49
N GLY A 106 -2.44 -12.50 -3.36
CA GLY A 106 -1.92 -12.43 -4.72
C GLY A 106 -2.61 -11.35 -5.57
N VAL A 107 -3.93 -11.22 -5.44
CA VAL A 107 -4.70 -10.15 -6.11
C VAL A 107 -4.29 -8.78 -5.57
N TYR A 108 -4.18 -8.62 -4.25
CA TYR A 108 -3.74 -7.37 -3.63
C TYR A 108 -2.33 -6.97 -4.10
N GLN A 109 -1.39 -7.91 -4.11
CA GLN A 109 -0.02 -7.67 -4.58
C GLN A 109 -0.01 -7.19 -6.03
N THR A 110 -0.75 -7.84 -6.91
CA THR A 110 -0.83 -7.45 -8.33
C THR A 110 -1.40 -6.04 -8.49
N ARG A 111 -2.49 -5.73 -7.77
CA ARG A 111 -3.09 -4.39 -7.73
C ARG A 111 -2.10 -3.33 -7.27
N LEU A 112 -1.34 -3.63 -6.21
CA LEU A 112 -0.33 -2.73 -5.67
C LEU A 112 0.80 -2.48 -6.67
N ILE A 113 1.35 -3.53 -7.29
CA ILE A 113 2.44 -3.42 -8.27
C ILE A 113 2.00 -2.54 -9.44
N ILE A 114 0.82 -2.79 -10.00
CA ILE A 114 0.32 -2.02 -11.14
C ILE A 114 0.07 -0.56 -10.76
N LYS A 115 -0.52 -0.30 -9.58
CA LYS A 115 -0.70 1.06 -9.07
C LYS A 115 0.64 1.81 -8.96
N LEU A 116 1.63 1.20 -8.33
CA LEU A 116 2.92 1.83 -8.08
C LEU A 116 3.73 2.00 -9.36
N ALA A 117 3.71 1.03 -10.28
CA ALA A 117 4.39 1.13 -11.57
C ALA A 117 3.84 2.25 -12.46
N LEU A 118 2.51 2.46 -12.45
CA LEU A 118 1.88 3.59 -13.14
C LEU A 118 2.40 4.92 -12.56
N LEU A 119 2.33 5.09 -11.25
CA LEU A 119 2.84 6.31 -10.58
C LEU A 119 4.36 6.50 -10.78
N GLU A 120 5.14 5.43 -10.76
CA GLU A 120 6.58 5.45 -11.02
C GLU A 120 6.88 6.04 -12.41
N GLY A 121 6.18 5.57 -13.45
CA GLY A 121 6.33 6.09 -14.80
C GLY A 121 6.00 7.60 -14.89
N ALA A 122 4.97 8.05 -14.18
CA ALA A 122 4.62 9.47 -14.11
C ALA A 122 5.70 10.31 -13.41
N ALA A 123 6.28 9.80 -12.32
CA ALA A 123 7.40 10.45 -11.65
C ALA A 123 8.63 10.54 -12.57
N PHE A 124 9.00 9.45 -13.24
CA PHE A 124 10.14 9.41 -14.15
C PHE A 124 10.02 10.42 -15.30
N ILE A 125 8.87 10.49 -15.97
CA ILE A 125 8.67 11.43 -17.07
C ILE A 125 8.83 12.88 -16.60
N ASN A 126 8.34 13.20 -15.40
CA ASN A 126 8.50 14.55 -14.83
C ASN A 126 9.95 14.83 -14.42
N ILE A 127 10.71 13.85 -13.95
CA ILE A 127 12.15 14.01 -13.67
C ILE A 127 12.94 14.19 -14.97
N VAL A 128 12.57 13.48 -16.05
CA VAL A 128 13.17 13.70 -17.39
C VAL A 128 12.86 15.11 -17.89
N ALA A 129 11.62 15.59 -17.73
CA ALA A 129 11.25 16.96 -18.08
C ALA A 129 12.04 17.99 -17.26
N LEU A 130 12.23 17.74 -15.95
CA LEU A 130 13.09 18.56 -15.10
C LEU A 130 14.53 18.61 -15.63
N GLN A 131 15.12 17.48 -15.99
CA GLN A 131 16.49 17.45 -16.53
C GLN A 131 16.60 18.23 -17.86
N ALA A 132 15.61 18.11 -18.74
CA ALA A 132 15.63 18.72 -20.06
C ALA A 132 15.35 20.23 -20.04
N GLU A 133 14.37 20.68 -19.25
CA GLU A 133 13.84 22.06 -19.30
C GLU A 133 14.18 22.88 -18.05
N GLN A 134 14.72 22.23 -17.02
CA GLN A 134 15.02 22.80 -15.71
C GLN A 134 13.80 23.50 -15.05
N SER A 135 12.58 23.02 -15.30
CA SER A 135 11.35 23.64 -14.79
C SER A 135 11.00 23.20 -13.35
N TRP A 136 10.78 24.15 -12.43
CA TRP A 136 10.35 23.84 -11.05
C TRP A 136 9.03 23.07 -10.99
N TRP A 137 8.12 23.31 -11.93
CA TRP A 137 6.82 22.64 -11.96
C TRP A 137 6.95 21.14 -12.20
N SER A 138 7.93 20.72 -13.01
CA SER A 138 8.24 19.30 -13.23
C SER A 138 8.78 18.65 -11.95
N LEU A 139 9.66 19.35 -11.21
CA LEU A 139 10.13 18.87 -9.91
C LEU A 139 8.98 18.73 -8.90
N GLY A 140 8.12 19.75 -8.81
CA GLY A 140 6.95 19.74 -7.92
C GLY A 140 6.00 18.59 -8.23
N THR A 141 5.75 18.34 -9.52
CA THR A 141 4.89 17.24 -9.98
C THR A 141 5.51 15.88 -9.65
N ALA A 142 6.80 15.68 -9.95
CA ALA A 142 7.51 14.45 -9.62
C ALA A 142 7.49 14.17 -8.11
N GLY A 143 7.80 15.18 -7.29
CA GLY A 143 7.76 15.09 -5.83
C GLY A 143 6.38 14.73 -5.30
N PHE A 144 5.32 15.36 -5.83
CA PHE A 144 3.94 15.02 -5.49
C PHE A 144 3.60 13.56 -5.82
N VAL A 145 3.96 13.08 -7.00
CA VAL A 145 3.72 11.68 -7.41
C VAL A 145 4.49 10.70 -6.51
N VAL A 146 5.75 10.99 -6.17
CA VAL A 146 6.52 10.17 -5.22
C VAL A 146 5.86 10.12 -3.84
N ILE A 147 5.34 11.24 -3.34
CA ILE A 147 4.57 11.27 -2.08
C ILE A 147 3.33 10.37 -2.18
N LEU A 148 2.61 10.37 -3.30
CA LEU A 148 1.47 9.46 -3.51
C LEU A 148 1.91 7.98 -3.50
N MET A 149 3.09 7.65 -4.05
CA MET A 149 3.64 6.29 -3.99
C MET A 149 3.93 5.89 -2.54
N ILE A 150 4.55 6.78 -1.75
CA ILE A 150 4.81 6.56 -0.32
C ILE A 150 3.50 6.39 0.46
N ALA A 151 2.49 7.21 0.19
CA ALA A 151 1.16 7.05 0.78
C ALA A 151 0.50 5.71 0.42
N GLY A 152 0.89 5.13 -0.73
CA GLY A 152 0.50 3.81 -1.20
C GLY A 152 1.17 2.63 -0.47
N PHE A 153 2.10 2.87 0.47
CA PHE A 153 2.89 1.80 1.09
C PHE A 153 2.01 0.71 1.74
N PRO A 154 2.32 -0.59 1.50
CA PRO A 154 1.57 -1.71 2.04
C PRO A 154 1.82 -1.88 3.54
N THR A 155 0.79 -1.61 4.33
CA THR A 155 0.78 -1.84 5.78
C THR A 155 -0.18 -2.97 6.11
N ARG A 156 0.12 -3.72 7.18
CA ARG A 156 -0.70 -4.84 7.65
C ARG A 156 -2.18 -4.45 7.75
N SER A 157 -2.47 -3.32 8.38
CA SER A 157 -3.83 -2.82 8.57
C SER A 157 -4.56 -2.52 7.27
N LYS A 158 -3.88 -1.98 6.24
CA LYS A 158 -4.49 -1.73 4.92
C LYS A 158 -4.89 -3.03 4.21
N ILE A 159 -4.05 -4.07 4.33
CA ILE A 159 -4.33 -5.37 3.71
C ILE A 159 -5.49 -6.05 4.44
N GLU A 160 -5.47 -6.08 5.77
CA GLU A 160 -6.55 -6.67 6.58
C GLU A 160 -7.89 -5.99 6.30
N PHE A 161 -7.93 -4.66 6.29
CA PHE A 161 -9.12 -3.90 5.94
C PHE A 161 -9.63 -4.21 4.53
N TRP A 162 -8.72 -4.30 3.56
CA TRP A 162 -9.08 -4.65 2.18
C TRP A 162 -9.66 -6.07 2.07
N ILE A 163 -9.05 -7.06 2.73
CA ILE A 163 -9.55 -8.44 2.73
C ILE A 163 -10.95 -8.50 3.36
N GLN A 164 -11.16 -7.80 4.47
CA GLN A 164 -12.46 -7.76 5.13
C GLN A 164 -13.52 -7.15 4.21
N ALA A 165 -13.22 -6.03 3.55
CA ALA A 165 -14.12 -5.41 2.58
C ALA A 165 -14.46 -6.34 1.40
N GLN A 166 -13.50 -7.14 0.92
CA GLN A 166 -13.76 -8.11 -0.15
C GLN A 166 -14.70 -9.24 0.31
N LYS A 167 -14.52 -9.76 1.52
CA LYS A 167 -15.39 -10.81 2.08
C LYS A 167 -16.83 -10.32 2.26
N GLU A 168 -16.99 -9.11 2.79
CA GLU A 168 -18.30 -8.48 2.95
C GLU A 168 -19.00 -8.32 1.59
N MET A 169 -18.31 -7.78 0.58
CA MET A 169 -18.86 -7.64 -0.77
C MET A 169 -19.23 -9.00 -1.40
N SER A 170 -18.46 -10.06 -1.15
CA SER A 170 -18.76 -11.39 -1.68
C SER A 170 -19.93 -12.09 -0.98
N SER A 171 -20.31 -11.67 0.23
CA SER A 171 -21.45 -12.22 0.96
C SER A 171 -22.80 -11.61 0.54
N LEU A 172 -22.77 -10.46 -0.14
CA LEU A 172 -23.95 -9.70 -0.54
C LEU A 172 -24.46 -10.02 -1.96
N GLY A 173 -23.69 -10.77 -2.76
CA GLY A 173 -24.01 -11.09 -4.16
C GLY A 173 -24.09 -12.58 -4.42
#